data_AF-L5LDF9-F1
#
_entry.id   AF-L5LDF9-F1
#
_cell.length_a   1.000
_cell.length_b   1.000
_cell.length_c   1.000
_cell.angle_alpha   90.00
_cell.angle_beta   90.00
_cell.angle_gamma   90.00
#
_symmetry.space_group_name_H-M   'P 1'
#
loop_
_entity.id
_entity.type
_entity.pdbx_description
1 polymer ?
#
loop_
_entity_poly.entity_id
_entity_poly.type
_entity_poly.pdbx_seq_one_letter_code
_entity_poly.pdbx_strand_id
1 'polypeptide(L)'
;AENVTVTKDFRRVENAYHMEAEVCITFAEFGKMQNICNFLVEKLDSSVVISQPQFYHTPGSVENLRRQACLVAVENAWRKAQEVCNLVGQTLGKPLLIKEEETKEWEGQIDDHQSSKLSSSLTVQQKIKSATIHAASKVFLTFEVKGKEKKKRHL
;
A
#
# COMPACT_ATOMS: atom_id res chain seq x y z
N ALA A 1 2.47 1.63 -25.56
CA ALA A 1 1.62 1.77 -24.36
C ALA A 1 2.46 1.34 -23.17
N GLU A 2 2.70 2.21 -22.19
CA GLU A 2 3.70 1.96 -21.11
C GLU A 2 3.37 0.74 -20.23
N ASN A 3 2.10 0.30 -20.23
CA ASN A 3 1.63 -0.81 -19.39
C ASN A 3 1.37 -2.11 -20.16
N VAL A 4 1.79 -2.22 -21.43
CA VAL A 4 1.58 -3.42 -22.25
C VAL A 4 2.87 -3.78 -22.98
N THR A 5 3.33 -5.02 -22.77
CA THR A 5 4.46 -5.60 -23.50
C THR A 5 3.97 -6.79 -24.29
N VAL A 6 4.37 -6.88 -25.57
CA VAL A 6 3.99 -7.97 -26.46
C VAL A 6 5.25 -8.61 -27.02
N THR A 7 5.43 -9.90 -26.77
CA THR A 7 6.50 -10.71 -27.33
C THR A 7 5.90 -11.72 -28.30
N LYS A 8 6.52 -11.90 -29.47
CA LYS A 8 6.05 -12.86 -30.48
C LYS A 8 7.19 -13.80 -30.85
N ASP A 9 6.91 -15.09 -30.78
CA ASP A 9 7.84 -16.13 -31.21
C ASP A 9 7.26 -16.87 -32.42
N PHE A 10 8.12 -17.15 -33.39
CA PHE A 10 7.77 -17.92 -34.58
C PHE A 10 8.73 -19.08 -34.71
N ARG A 11 8.18 -20.28 -34.78
CA ARG A 11 8.97 -21.50 -35.00
C ARG A 11 8.38 -22.30 -36.15
N ARG A 12 9.26 -22.81 -37.03
CA ARG A 12 8.86 -23.78 -38.05
C ARG A 12 8.73 -25.14 -37.38
N VAL A 13 7.57 -25.76 -37.49
CA VAL A 13 7.30 -27.11 -36.98
C VAL A 13 6.87 -27.95 -38.18
N GLU A 14 7.73 -28.89 -38.56
CA GLU A 14 7.57 -29.72 -39.76
C GLU A 14 7.37 -28.86 -41.03
N ASN A 15 6.17 -28.92 -41.63
CA ASN A 15 5.78 -28.18 -42.84
C ASN A 15 4.92 -26.95 -42.55
N ALA A 16 4.76 -26.56 -41.28
CA ALA A 16 3.95 -25.42 -40.86
C ALA A 16 4.75 -24.43 -39.99
N TYR A 17 4.16 -23.26 -39.78
CA TYR A 17 4.66 -22.26 -38.83
C TYR A 17 3.75 -22.22 -37.61
N HIS A 18 4.34 -22.26 -36.44
CA HIS A 18 3.68 -22.04 -35.17
C HIS A 18 4.07 -20.64 -34.65
N MET A 19 3.07 -19.83 -34.32
CA MET A 19 3.28 -18.52 -33.71
C MET A 19 2.74 -18.56 -32.28
N GLU A 20 3.53 -18.07 -31.34
CA GLU A 20 3.12 -17.81 -29.96
C GLU A 20 3.26 -16.31 -29.66
N ALA A 21 2.27 -15.75 -28.97
CA ALA A 21 2.30 -14.35 -28.57
C ALA A 21 2.05 -14.22 -27.06
N GLU A 22 3.02 -13.65 -26.36
CA GLU A 22 2.91 -13.33 -24.93
C GLU A 22 2.52 -11.86 -24.79
N VAL A 23 1.47 -11.59 -24.01
CA VAL A 23 1.00 -10.23 -23.72
C VAL A 23 1.04 -10.01 -22.22
N CYS A 24 1.97 -9.18 -21.76
CA CYS A 24 2.09 -8.76 -20.37
C CYS A 24 1.41 -7.41 -20.19
N ILE A 25 0.49 -7.31 -19.23
CA ILE A 25 -0.26 -6.07 -18.96
C ILE A 25 -0.16 -5.73 -17.48
N THR A 26 0.21 -4.48 -17.19
CA THR A 26 0.15 -3.92 -15.84
C THR A 26 -1.19 -3.23 -15.60
N PHE A 27 -1.87 -3.61 -14.53
CA PHE A 27 -3.14 -3.02 -14.12
C PHE A 27 -3.00 -2.31 -12.76
N ALA A 28 -3.57 -1.11 -12.65
CA ALA A 28 -3.75 -0.42 -11.36
C ALA A 28 -5.07 -0.80 -10.68
N GLU A 29 -6.05 -1.31 -11.45
CA GLU A 29 -7.41 -1.60 -10.97
C GLU A 29 -7.77 -3.08 -11.20
N PHE A 30 -8.08 -3.80 -10.12
CA PHE A 30 -8.43 -5.22 -10.19
C PHE A 30 -9.68 -5.51 -11.02
N GLY A 31 -10.68 -4.63 -10.98
CA GLY A 31 -11.90 -4.79 -11.80
C GLY A 31 -11.60 -4.75 -13.30
N LYS A 32 -10.71 -3.85 -13.74
CA LYS A 32 -10.28 -3.76 -15.14
C LYS A 32 -9.51 -5.00 -15.56
N MET A 33 -8.57 -5.46 -14.72
CA MET A 33 -7.84 -6.70 -14.93
C MET A 33 -8.80 -7.89 -15.13
N GLN A 34 -9.74 -8.08 -14.20
CA GLN A 34 -10.69 -9.19 -14.26
C GLN A 34 -11.59 -9.13 -15.50
N ASN A 35 -12.12 -7.96 -15.84
CA ASN A 35 -12.96 -7.78 -17.03
C ASN A 35 -12.20 -8.11 -18.32
N ILE A 36 -10.93 -7.70 -18.42
CA ILE A 36 -10.10 -7.99 -19.58
C ILE A 36 -9.73 -9.47 -19.64
N CYS A 37 -9.37 -10.09 -18.52
CA CYS A 37 -9.12 -11.53 -18.46
C CYS A 37 -10.34 -12.34 -18.92
N ASN A 38 -11.53 -12.01 -18.40
CA ASN A 38 -12.77 -12.66 -18.80
C ASN A 38 -13.05 -12.48 -20.29
N PHE A 39 -12.92 -11.24 -20.80
CA PHE A 39 -13.09 -10.95 -22.22
C PHE A 39 -12.15 -11.76 -23.11
N LEU A 40 -10.88 -11.89 -22.73
CA LEU A 40 -9.90 -12.67 -23.50
C LEU A 40 -10.27 -14.15 -23.54
N VAL A 41 -10.66 -14.74 -22.41
CA VAL A 41 -11.13 -16.14 -22.36
C VAL A 41 -12.39 -16.31 -23.22
N GLU A 42 -13.35 -15.39 -23.13
CA GLU A 42 -14.59 -15.46 -23.93
C GLU A 42 -14.35 -15.36 -25.43
N LYS A 43 -13.35 -14.60 -25.87
CA LYS A 43 -13.09 -14.36 -27.31
C LYS A 43 -12.09 -15.32 -27.92
N LEU A 44 -11.17 -15.86 -27.13
CA LEU A 44 -10.06 -16.69 -27.62
C LEU A 44 -10.16 -18.15 -27.15
N ASP A 45 -11.01 -18.46 -26.17
CA ASP A 45 -11.27 -19.81 -25.67
C ASP A 45 -9.97 -20.59 -25.40
N SER A 46 -9.78 -21.77 -26.00
CA SER A 46 -8.59 -22.60 -25.78
C SER A 46 -7.30 -22.06 -26.41
N SER A 47 -7.36 -20.97 -27.19
CA SER A 47 -6.18 -20.36 -27.82
C SER A 47 -5.47 -19.33 -26.93
N VAL A 48 -6.00 -19.07 -25.73
CA VAL A 48 -5.36 -18.19 -24.74
C VAL A 48 -5.10 -18.93 -23.43
N VAL A 49 -3.94 -18.68 -22.84
CA VAL A 49 -3.61 -19.13 -21.48
C VAL A 49 -3.39 -17.89 -20.63
N ILE A 50 -4.18 -17.73 -19.56
CA ILE A 50 -4.04 -16.61 -18.62
C ILE A 50 -3.28 -17.08 -17.38
N SER A 51 -2.08 -16.54 -17.21
CA SER A 51 -1.26 -16.73 -16.01
C SER A 51 -1.88 -16.07 -14.77
N GLN A 52 -1.55 -16.59 -13.59
CA GLN A 52 -1.99 -15.96 -12.34
C GLN A 52 -1.40 -14.55 -12.20
N PRO A 53 -2.16 -13.57 -11.65
CA PRO A 53 -1.67 -12.21 -11.50
C PRO A 53 -0.48 -12.16 -10.53
N GLN A 54 0.45 -11.26 -10.85
CA GLN A 54 1.57 -10.88 -9.99
C GLN A 54 1.25 -9.51 -9.38
N PHE A 55 1.44 -9.40 -8.07
CA PHE A 55 1.22 -8.16 -7.33
C PHE A 55 2.56 -7.56 -6.95
N TYR A 56 2.71 -6.26 -7.19
CA TYR A 56 3.91 -5.52 -6.84
C TYR A 56 3.55 -4.06 -6.56
N HIS A 57 4.47 -3.38 -5.88
CA HIS A 57 4.35 -1.95 -5.59
C HIS A 57 5.23 -1.16 -6.55
N THR A 58 4.71 -0.05 -7.06
CA THR A 58 5.52 0.86 -7.87
C THR A 58 6.65 1.49 -7.03
N PRO A 59 7.77 1.89 -7.66
CA PRO A 59 8.81 2.65 -6.97
C PRO A 59 8.23 3.86 -6.26
N GLY A 60 8.66 4.10 -5.02
CA GLY A 60 8.17 5.22 -4.20
C GLY A 60 6.84 4.99 -3.48
N SER A 61 6.07 3.94 -3.77
CA SER A 61 4.83 3.65 -3.03
C SER A 61 5.09 3.38 -1.55
N VAL A 62 6.16 2.63 -1.26
CA VAL A 62 6.59 2.33 0.11
C VAL A 62 7.06 3.58 0.86
N GLU A 63 7.85 4.43 0.19
CA GLU A 63 8.30 5.70 0.76
C GLU A 63 7.12 6.64 1.04
N ASN A 64 6.18 6.74 0.11
CA ASN A 64 4.96 7.50 0.31
C ASN A 64 4.15 6.97 1.50
N LEU A 65 4.03 5.64 1.65
CA LEU A 65 3.36 5.01 2.79
C LEU A 65 4.04 5.37 4.12
N ARG A 66 5.37 5.28 4.21
CA ARG A 66 6.13 5.68 5.41
C ARG A 66 5.91 7.15 5.76
N ARG A 67 5.96 8.03 4.76
CA ARG A 67 5.70 9.47 4.96
C ARG A 67 4.29 9.71 5.50
N GLN A 68 3.28 9.03 4.95
CA GLN A 68 1.91 9.12 5.44
C GLN A 68 1.78 8.61 6.88
N ALA A 69 2.40 7.47 7.21
CA ALA A 69 2.40 6.94 8.57
C ALA A 69 2.98 7.94 9.58
N CYS A 70 4.09 8.61 9.24
CA CYS A 70 4.69 9.64 10.08
C CYS A 70 3.79 10.87 10.25
N LEU A 71 3.18 11.38 9.18
CA LEU A 71 2.25 12.51 9.25
C LEU A 71 1.03 12.20 10.14
N VAL A 72 0.44 11.02 9.97
CA VAL A 72 -0.68 10.56 10.80
C VAL A 72 -0.24 10.38 12.26
N ALA A 73 0.96 9.88 12.52
CA ALA A 73 1.50 9.76 13.88
C ALA A 73 1.68 11.14 14.54
N VAL A 74 2.16 12.14 13.80
CA VAL A 74 2.28 13.54 14.26
C VAL A 74 0.92 14.14 14.57
N GLU A 75 -0.07 13.98 13.68
CA GLU A 75 -1.42 14.47 13.89
C GLU A 75 -2.06 13.83 15.13
N ASN A 76 -1.87 12.51 15.30
CA ASN A 76 -2.34 11.78 16.46
C ASN A 76 -1.71 12.29 17.75
N ALA A 77 -0.40 12.56 17.76
CA ALA A 77 0.29 13.11 18.92
C ALA A 77 -0.19 14.53 19.26
N TRP A 78 -0.39 15.38 18.25
CA TRP A 78 -0.92 16.73 18.41
C TRP A 78 -2.34 16.71 19.01
N ARG A 79 -3.23 15.86 18.47
CA ARG A 79 -4.60 15.71 18.97
C ARG A 79 -4.63 15.27 20.43
N LYS A 80 -3.82 14.25 20.79
CA LYS A 80 -3.66 13.80 22.18
C LYS A 80 -3.16 14.92 23.09
N ALA A 81 -2.15 15.67 22.68
CA ALA A 81 -1.61 16.78 23.46
C ALA A 81 -2.65 17.90 23.68
N GLN A 82 -3.47 18.18 22.66
CA GLN A 82 -4.55 19.18 22.74
C GLN A 82 -5.65 18.76 23.71
N GLU A 83 -6.07 17.49 23.69
CA GLU A 83 -7.04 16.92 24.63
C GLU A 83 -6.52 16.99 26.07
N VAL A 84 -5.26 16.64 26.30
CA VAL A 84 -4.61 16.73 27.62
C VAL A 84 -4.55 18.19 28.09
N CYS A 85 -4.15 19.14 27.22
CA CYS A 85 -4.12 20.56 27.59
C CYS A 85 -5.50 21.10 27.98
N ASN A 86 -6.54 20.71 27.23
CA ASN A 86 -7.91 21.12 27.51
C ASN A 86 -8.38 20.60 28.88
N LEU A 87 -8.05 19.34 29.21
CA LEU A 87 -8.37 18.72 30.48
C LEU A 87 -7.75 19.46 31.68
N VAL A 88 -6.51 19.93 31.55
CA VAL A 88 -5.80 20.67 32.62
C VAL A 88 -6.08 22.19 32.60
N GLY A 89 -7.04 22.65 31.79
CA GLY A 89 -7.39 24.06 31.72
C GLY A 89 -6.33 24.96 31.08
N GLN A 90 -5.43 24.39 30.29
CA GLN A 90 -4.39 25.08 29.53
C GLN A 90 -4.75 25.09 28.04
N THR A 91 -3.92 25.74 27.21
CA THR A 91 -3.98 25.66 25.75
C THR A 91 -2.67 25.13 25.20
N LEU A 92 -2.76 24.35 24.12
CA LEU A 92 -1.58 23.83 23.42
C LEU A 92 -0.93 24.97 22.63
N GLY A 93 0.34 25.21 22.90
CA GLY A 93 1.16 26.21 22.22
C GLY A 93 1.87 25.66 20.98
N LYS A 94 2.92 26.35 20.55
CA LYS A 94 3.70 25.95 19.37
C LYS A 94 4.50 24.66 19.67
N PRO A 95 4.76 23.82 18.65
CA PRO A 95 5.70 22.71 18.80
C PRO A 95 7.10 23.24 19.10
N LEU A 96 7.79 22.58 20.03
CA LEU A 96 9.17 22.86 20.42
C LEU A 96 10.13 21.80 19.86
N LEU A 97 9.70 20.55 19.80
CA LEU A 97 10.46 19.42 19.27
C LEU A 97 9.52 18.47 18.55
N ILE A 98 9.93 18.01 17.37
CA ILE A 98 9.28 16.93 16.63
C ILE A 98 10.39 15.96 16.23
N LYS A 99 10.27 14.71 16.65
CA LYS A 99 11.25 13.66 16.37
C LYS A 99 10.53 12.36 16.00
N GLU A 100 10.95 11.72 14.92
CA GLU A 100 10.60 10.33 14.65
C GLU A 100 11.54 9.43 15.45
N GLU A 101 10.99 8.63 16.36
CA GLU A 101 11.75 7.73 17.23
C GLU A 101 11.97 6.35 16.60
N GLU A 102 10.94 5.85 15.90
CA GLU A 102 10.95 4.51 15.33
C GLU A 102 10.13 4.49 14.04
N THR A 103 10.64 3.80 13.03
CA THR A 103 9.91 3.48 11.81
C THR A 103 9.96 1.98 11.62
N LYS A 104 8.79 1.35 11.42
CA LYS A 104 8.66 -0.07 11.14
C LYS A 104 7.96 -0.26 9.81
N GLU A 105 8.48 -1.18 9.01
CA GLU A 105 7.91 -1.62 7.74
C GLU A 105 7.92 -3.14 7.74
N TRP A 106 6.81 -3.74 7.34
CA TRP A 106 6.70 -5.17 7.18
C TRP A 106 5.73 -5.52 6.06
N GLU A 107 5.96 -6.65 5.43
CA GLU A 107 5.12 -7.20 4.37
C GLU A 107 4.38 -8.43 4.90
N GLY A 108 3.10 -8.56 4.55
CA GLY A 108 2.27 -9.69 4.97
C GLY A 108 1.80 -9.63 6.42
N GLN A 109 1.24 -10.75 6.91
CA GLN A 109 0.65 -10.83 8.25
C GLN A 109 1.73 -11.11 9.33
N ILE A 110 1.61 -10.47 10.49
CA ILE A 110 2.51 -10.64 11.66
C ILE A 110 2.24 -11.96 12.41
N ASP A 111 1.08 -12.59 12.19
CA ASP A 111 0.65 -13.75 12.96
C ASP A 111 0.13 -14.83 12.00
N ASP A 112 0.99 -15.79 11.65
CA ASP A 112 0.52 -17.11 11.24
C ASP A 112 1.63 -18.14 11.49
N HIS A 113 1.56 -18.79 12.65
CA HIS A 113 2.09 -20.13 12.78
C HIS A 113 1.42 -21.00 11.71
N GLN A 114 2.21 -21.52 10.76
CA GLN A 114 1.86 -22.54 9.75
C GLN A 114 1.45 -22.02 8.36
N SER A 115 2.40 -21.55 7.54
CA SER A 115 2.23 -21.62 6.08
C SER A 115 3.56 -21.66 5.30
N SER A 116 4.57 -22.36 5.82
CA SER A 116 5.87 -22.49 5.12
C SER A 116 5.89 -23.56 4.02
N LYS A 117 4.75 -24.11 3.60
CA LYS A 117 4.67 -25.13 2.55
C LYS A 117 3.42 -24.86 1.72
N LEU A 118 3.56 -24.91 0.39
CA LEU A 118 2.52 -24.73 -0.66
C LEU A 118 2.51 -23.35 -1.35
N SER A 119 3.64 -22.97 -1.95
CA SER A 119 3.72 -21.83 -2.89
C SER A 119 2.88 -22.01 -4.18
N SER A 120 2.42 -23.22 -4.49
CA SER A 120 1.70 -23.53 -5.73
C SER A 120 0.17 -23.39 -5.68
N SER A 121 -0.43 -23.07 -4.53
CA SER A 121 -1.90 -23.04 -4.38
C SER A 121 -2.44 -21.86 -3.57
N LEU A 122 -1.71 -20.74 -3.52
CA LEU A 122 -2.25 -19.53 -2.87
C LEU A 122 -3.39 -18.94 -3.69
N THR A 123 -4.53 -18.75 -3.04
CA THR A 123 -5.65 -17.99 -3.58
C THR A 123 -5.23 -16.55 -3.90
N VAL A 124 -5.92 -15.89 -4.83
CA VAL A 124 -5.67 -14.47 -5.16
C VAL A 124 -5.70 -13.59 -3.91
N GLN A 125 -6.63 -13.84 -2.98
CA GLN A 125 -6.73 -13.11 -1.72
C GLN A 125 -5.50 -13.30 -0.83
N GLN A 126 -4.96 -14.52 -0.73
CA GLN A 126 -3.74 -14.79 0.03
C GLN A 126 -2.53 -14.10 -0.60
N LYS A 127 -2.44 -14.07 -1.94
CA LYS A 127 -1.38 -13.34 -2.65
C LYS A 127 -1.45 -11.82 -2.43
N ILE A 128 -2.66 -11.25 -2.40
CA ILE A 128 -2.85 -9.83 -2.08
C ILE A 128 -2.43 -9.56 -0.64
N LYS A 129 -2.87 -10.41 0.30
CA LYS A 129 -2.48 -10.29 1.72
C LYS A 129 -0.98 -10.38 1.90
N SER A 130 -0.31 -11.36 1.26
CA SER A 130 1.13 -11.50 1.35
C SER A 130 1.88 -10.33 0.75
N ALA A 131 1.38 -9.76 -0.36
CA ALA A 131 1.98 -8.59 -0.99
C ALA A 131 1.57 -7.26 -0.33
N THR A 132 0.77 -7.28 0.76
CA THR A 132 0.35 -6.05 1.43
C THR A 132 1.49 -5.54 2.31
N ILE A 133 1.88 -4.29 2.09
CA ILE A 133 2.90 -3.62 2.90
C ILE A 133 2.21 -2.79 3.99
N HIS A 134 2.74 -2.90 5.19
CA HIS A 134 2.35 -2.13 6.35
C HIS A 134 3.51 -1.24 6.80
N ALA A 135 3.18 -0.05 7.28
CA ALA A 135 4.13 0.87 7.88
C ALA A 135 3.58 1.42 9.19
N ALA A 136 4.45 1.57 10.18
CA ALA A 136 4.17 2.26 11.42
C ALA A 136 5.29 3.26 11.72
N SER A 137 4.91 4.38 12.31
CA SER A 137 5.84 5.42 12.76
C SER A 137 5.51 5.78 14.20
N LYS A 138 6.55 5.85 15.03
CA LYS A 138 6.48 6.35 16.40
C LYS A 138 7.17 7.69 16.43
N VAL A 139 6.46 8.69 16.92
CA VAL A 139 6.95 10.06 17.01
C VAL A 139 6.91 10.55 18.45
N PHE A 140 7.85 11.42 18.78
CA PHE A 140 7.93 12.15 20.03
C PHE A 140 7.80 13.64 19.74
N LEU A 141 6.81 14.28 20.36
CA LEU A 141 6.55 15.70 20.19
C LEU A 141 6.47 16.39 21.55
N THR A 142 7.13 17.54 21.64
CA THR A 142 7.03 18.45 22.78
C THR A 142 6.40 19.75 22.32
N PHE A 143 5.46 20.26 23.10
CA PHE A 143 4.76 21.51 22.85
C PHE A 143 4.95 22.47 24.01
N GLU A 144 4.89 23.76 23.70
CA GLU A 144 4.67 24.79 24.71
C GLU A 144 3.26 24.61 25.31
N VAL A 145 3.10 24.85 26.60
CA VAL A 145 1.79 24.88 27.27
C VAL A 145 1.52 26.31 27.71
N LYS A 146 0.35 26.84 27.33
CA LYS A 146 -0.03 28.23 27.60
C LYS A 146 -1.19 28.29 28.59
N GLY A 147 -1.10 29.25 29.52
CA GLY A 147 -2.21 29.62 30.40
C GLY A 147 -3.41 30.11 29.61
N LYS A 148 -4.63 29.72 30.01
CA LYS A 148 -5.84 30.38 29.51
C LYS A 148 -5.81 31.84 29.97
N GLU A 149 -5.69 32.78 29.03
CA GLU A 149 -5.84 34.19 29.36
C GLU A 149 -7.19 34.41 30.02
N LYS A 150 -7.18 35.00 31.22
CA LYS A 150 -8.41 35.48 31.86
C LYS A 150 -8.93 36.60 30.98
N LYS A 151 -10.05 36.37 30.27
CA LYS A 151 -10.85 37.47 29.70
C LYS A 151 -11.10 38.48 30.81
N LYS A 152 -10.43 39.64 30.76
CA LYS A 152 -10.76 40.78 31.62
C LYS A 152 -12.24 41.09 31.37
N ARG A 153 -13.10 40.79 32.34
CA ARG A 153 -14.46 41.35 32.35
C ARG A 153 -14.26 42.85 32.52
N HIS A 154 -14.54 43.63 31.49
CA HIS A 154 -14.75 45.06 31.69
C HIS A 154 -15.98 45.20 32.58
N LEU A 155 -15.78 45.90 33.71
CA LEU A 155 -16.82 46.31 34.65
C LEU A 155 -17.83 47.23 33.97
#